data_AF-A0A837JF45-F1
#
_entry.id   AF-A0A837JF45-F1
#
_cell.length_a   1.000
_cell.length_b   1.000
_cell.length_c   1.000
_cell.angle_alpha   90.00
_cell.angle_beta   90.00
_cell.angle_gamma   90.00
#
_symmetry.space_group_name_H-M   'P 1'
#
loop_
_entity.id
_entity.type
_entity.pdbx_description
1 polymer ?
#
loop_
_entity_poly.entity_id
_entity_poly.type
_entity_poly.pdbx_seq_one_letter_code
_entity_poly.pdbx_strand_id
1 'polypeptide(L)' 'MIELNTTYIHYKNKKTYIPLNFCKIQENDIWVKAVIYKPQDNEELFVRTYQEFQEKFIKQTN' A
#
# COMPACT_ATOMS: atom_id res chain seq x y z
N MET A 1 5.40 9.56 5.15
CA MET A 1 3.93 9.55 5.07
C MET A 1 3.56 8.89 3.76
N ILE A 2 2.62 7.94 3.75
CA ILE A 2 2.15 7.33 2.49
C ILE A 2 1.31 8.37 1.74
N GLU A 3 1.59 8.52 0.45
CA GLU A 3 0.89 9.43 -0.46
C GLU A 3 0.01 8.61 -1.41
N LEU A 4 -1.25 9.02 -1.55
CA LEU A 4 -2.19 8.40 -2.48
C LEU A 4 -1.85 8.78 -3.93
N ASN A 5 -2.28 7.95 -4.87
CA ASN A 5 -2.10 8.15 -6.31
C ASN A 5 -0.64 8.40 -6.72
N THR A 6 0.30 7.85 -5.94
CA THR A 6 1.74 7.99 -6.15
C THR A 6 2.35 6.61 -6.33
N THR A 7 3.36 6.48 -7.18
CA THR A 7 4.00 5.19 -7.46
C THR A 7 4.96 4.78 -6.34
N TYR A 8 4.80 3.54 -5.88
CA TYR A 8 5.71 2.87 -4.97
C TYR A 8 6.22 1.57 -5.57
N ILE A 9 7.47 1.23 -5.28
CA ILE A 9 8.10 -0.03 -5.70
C ILE A 9 8.15 -0.97 -4.50
N HIS A 10 7.61 -2.17 -4.66
CA HIS A 10 7.72 -3.19 -3.63
C HIS A 10 9.16 -3.75 -3.55
N TYR A 11 9.73 -3.80 -2.35
CA TYR A 11 11.17 -4.01 -2.13
C TYR A 11 11.69 -5.33 -2.72
N LYS A 12 10.88 -6.39 -2.70
CA LYS A 12 11.31 -7.77 -3.06
C LYS A 12 11.09 -8.10 -4.53
N ASN A 13 9.88 -7.90 -5.04
CA ASN A 13 9.50 -8.28 -6.41
C ASN A 13 9.74 -7.16 -7.44
N LYS A 14 10.13 -5.96 -6.99
CA LYS A 14 10.41 -4.78 -7.80
C LYS A 14 9.24 -4.29 -8.68
N LYS A 15 8.02 -4.77 -8.41
CA LYS A 15 6.81 -4.31 -9.11
C LYS A 15 6.31 -2.98 -8.55
N THR A 16 5.62 -2.21 -9.38
CA THR A 16 5.05 -0.91 -9.03
C THR A 16 3.60 -1.03 -8.59
N TYR A 17 3.26 -0.25 -7.58
CA TYR A 17 1.93 -0.22 -6.97
C TYR A 17 1.54 1.22 -6.63
N ILE A 18 0.23 1.47 -6.60
CA ILE A 18 -0.36 2.78 -6.37
C ILE A 18 -1.32 2.68 -5.17
N PRO A 19 -1.05 3.36 -4.05
CA PRO A 19 -2.01 3.53 -2.96
C PRO A 19 -3.22 4.34 -3.43
N LEU A 20 -4.43 3.84 -3.18
CA LEU A 20 -5.67 4.47 -3.64
C LEU A 20 -6.45 5.11 -2.50
N ASN A 21 -6.48 4.48 -1.33
CA ASN A 21 -7.20 5.01 -0.18
C ASN A 21 -6.65 4.48 1.14
N PHE A 22 -6.97 5.17 2.22
CA PHE A 22 -6.76 4.69 3.58
C PHE A 22 -8.03 4.04 4.11
N CYS A 23 -7.87 2.96 4.86
CA CYS A 23 -8.98 2.27 5.51
C CYS A 23 -8.58 1.78 6.90
N LYS A 24 -9.48 1.06 7.54
CA LYS A 24 -9.16 0.23 8.71
C LYS A 24 -9.51 -1.22 8.40
N ILE A 25 -8.69 -2.13 8.90
CA ILE A 25 -8.98 -3.57 8.94
C ILE A 25 -9.03 -4.02 10.39
N GLN A 26 -9.74 -5.11 10.66
CA GLN A 26 -9.84 -5.67 12.01
C GLN A 26 -8.80 -6.79 12.17
N GLU A 27 -7.91 -6.65 13.15
CA GLU A 27 -6.93 -7.66 13.55
C GLU A 27 -7.11 -7.93 15.04
N ASN A 28 -7.42 -9.18 15.42
CA ASN A 28 -7.64 -9.58 16.81
C ASN A 28 -8.60 -8.64 17.56
N ASP A 29 -9.76 -8.35 16.94
CA ASP A 29 -10.79 -7.45 17.46
C ASP A 29 -10.39 -5.96 17.60
N ILE A 30 -9.23 -5.57 17.06
CA ILE A 30 -8.75 -4.18 17.07
C ILE A 30 -8.75 -3.61 15.65
N TRP A 31 -9.27 -2.39 15.50
CA TRP A 31 -9.23 -1.67 14.23
C TRP A 31 -7.88 -1.01 13.99
N VAL A 32 -7.11 -1.53 13.04
CA VAL A 32 -5.78 -1.00 12.66
C VAL A 32 -5.83 -0.23 11.35
N LYS A 33 -4.97 0.77 11.19
CA LYS A 33 -4.89 1.55 9.94
C LYS A 33 -4.31 0.68 8.82
N ALA A 34 -4.89 0.82 7.63
CA ALA A 34 -4.50 0.09 6.45
C ALA A 34 -4.55 0.96 5.19
N VAL A 35 -3.97 0.44 4.12
CA VAL A 35 -3.87 1.09 2.80
C VAL A 35 -4.44 0.13 1.77
N ILE A 36 -5.40 0.61 0.99
CA ILE A 36 -5.88 -0.05 -0.22
C ILE A 36 -4.98 0.41 -1.37
N TYR A 37 -4.43 -0.52 -2.13
CA TYR A 37 -3.52 -0.24 -3.23
C TYR A 37 -3.73 -1.22 -4.38
N LYS A 38 -3.25 -0.87 -5.58
CA LYS A 38 -3.31 -1.72 -6.76
C LYS A 38 -1.97 -1.76 -7.51
N PRO A 39 -1.68 -2.82 -8.28
CA PRO A 39 -0.63 -2.81 -9.29
C PRO A 39 -0.86 -1.68 -10.29
N GLN A 40 0.22 -1.14 -10.86
CA GLN A 40 0.11 -0.08 -11.85
C GLN A 40 -0.57 -0.54 -13.16
N ASP A 41 -0.47 -1.83 -13.49
CA ASP A 41 -0.87 -2.44 -14.76
C ASP A 41 -2.24 -3.16 -14.72
N ASN A 42 -2.92 -3.19 -13.58
CA ASN A 42 -4.25 -3.80 -13.46
C ASN A 42 -5.16 -3.09 -12.43
N GLU A 43 -6.38 -3.59 -12.25
CA GLU A 43 -7.38 -3.05 -11.31
C GLU A 43 -7.63 -3.93 -10.08
N GLU A 44 -6.79 -4.95 -9.85
CA GLU A 44 -6.92 -5.81 -8.68
C GLU A 44 -6.53 -5.03 -7.42
N LEU A 45 -7.40 -5.07 -6.40
CA LEU A 45 -7.22 -4.35 -5.15
C LEU A 45 -6.60 -5.24 -4.08
N PHE A 46 -5.58 -4.70 -3.41
CA PHE A 46 -4.90 -5.31 -2.29
C PHE A 46 -5.02 -4.40 -1.07
N VAL A 47 -4.92 -5.00 0.11
CA VAL A 47 -4.87 -4.27 1.38
C VAL A 47 -3.70 -4.76 2.21
N ARG A 48 -3.01 -3.82 2.86
CA ARG A 48 -2.01 -4.07 3.90
C ARG A 48 -2.18 -3.10 5.03
N THR A 49 -1.69 -3.45 6.22
CA THR A 49 -1.60 -2.46 7.30
C THR A 49 -0.72 -1.30 6.84
N TYR A 50 -0.96 -0.12 7.43
CA TYR A 50 -0.20 1.07 7.12
C TYR A 50 1.30 0.84 7.38
N GLN A 51 1.63 0.18 8.50
CA GLN A 51 2.99 -0.17 8.86
C GLN A 51 3.64 -1.11 7.84
N GLU A 52 2.98 -2.22 7.48
CA GLU A 52 3.52 -3.15 6.49
C GLU A 52 3.78 -2.46 5.14
N PHE A 53 2.89 -1.55 4.74
CA PHE A 53 3.09 -0.81 3.49
C PHE A 53 4.34 0.07 3.57
N GLN A 54 4.54 0.81 4.67
CA GLN A 54 5.74 1.63 4.85
C GLN A 54 7.04 0.81 4.82
N GLU A 55 7.04 -0.39 5.39
CA GLU A 55 8.22 -1.25 5.46
C GLU A 55 8.56 -1.90 4.11
N LYS A 56 7.54 -2.23 3.31
CA LYS A 56 7.69 -3.06 2.10
C LYS A 56 7.69 -2.25 0.81
N PHE A 57 7.29 -0.98 0.82
CA PHE A 57 7.10 -0.18 -0.38
C PHE A 57 7.91 1.11 -0.31
N ILE A 58 8.79 1.31 -1.30
CA ILE A 58 9.68 2.47 -1.40
C ILE A 58 9.02 3.45 -2.36
N LYS A 59 8.80 4.69 -1.88
CA LYS A 59 8.29 5.78 -2.71
C LYS A 59 9.29 6.04 -3.84
N GLN A 60 8.81 6.05 -5.08
CA GLN A 60 9.66 6.45 -6.20
C GLN A 60 9.70 7.99 -6.23
N THR A 61 10.82 8.57 -5.81
CA THR A 61 11.13 9.98 -6.08
C THR A 61 11.68 10.08 -7.50
N ASN A 62 10.97 10.84 -8.35
CA ASN A 62 11.53 11.32 -9.62
C ASN A 62 12.64 12.35 -9.35
#